data_AF-A0A3D0JP79-F1
#
_entry.id   AF-A0A3D0JP79-F1
#
_cell.length_a   1.000
_cell.length_b   1.000
_cell.length_c   1.000
_cell.angle_alpha   90.00
_cell.angle_beta   90.00
_cell.angle_gamma   90.00
#
_symmetry.space_group_name_H-M   'P 1'
#
loop_
_entity.id
_entity.type
_entity.pdbx_description
1 polymer ?
#
loop_
_entity_poly.entity_id
_entity_poly.type
_entity_poly.pdbx_seq_one_letter_code
_entity_poly.pdbx_strand_id
1 'polypeptide(L)'
;MTKLDTQNEFIARHIGPRDADTAAMLELLGYDSVDALTGAVIPESIKGTSILGEQPGLSEADALAKIKAIAAKNLQFKTFIGQGYYGTHTPSPILRNLLENPAWYTAYTPYQPEISQGRLEALLNFQTLISDLTGMQIANASLLDEATAAAEAMTFCKRLSKNKAANTFFVSQHCHPQTLDVLRTRAEPLGIDIEVGDEAAITDASAYFGALLQYPASNGDIFDYRALVERFHATNALVAVAADLLALTLLTPPGEFGADVALGSAQRFGVPLGFGGPHAAYFATRDAFKRDMPGRRVGVSIDRFGKTALRLAMQTREQHIRREKATSNICTAQVLLANIASMFAVYHGPAGLKRIAERTHALTSILAAGLKTLGLEVVGETAFDTLTLATGSATASLHDKARAQRINLCQIDAAHLGLSLDETSTQADVEALWQLFGADQAQPDFAALAASTGSRLPVALLRQSAILEHPVFNRYHSETELMRYLRRLADKDLALDRSMIPLGSCTMKLNA
;
A
#
# COMPACT_ATOMS: atom_id res chain seq x y z
N MET A 1 -14.29 18.80 -47.47
CA MET A 1 -12.96 18.61 -46.86
C MET A 1 -12.82 17.15 -46.50
N THR A 2 -11.69 16.55 -46.88
CA THR A 2 -11.38 15.12 -46.85
C THR A 2 -11.60 14.53 -45.46
N LYS A 3 -12.64 13.69 -45.31
CA LYS A 3 -12.97 12.86 -44.13
C LYS A 3 -11.95 11.73 -43.93
N LEU A 4 -10.66 12.06 -43.90
CA LEU A 4 -9.57 11.09 -43.80
C LEU A 4 -8.79 11.22 -42.48
N ASP A 5 -9.04 12.25 -41.68
CA ASP A 5 -8.42 12.41 -40.37
C ASP A 5 -9.34 11.95 -39.23
N THR A 6 -8.71 11.55 -38.12
CA THR A 6 -9.33 11.04 -36.89
C THR A 6 -9.09 12.00 -35.72
N GLN A 7 -8.73 13.25 -36.03
CA GLN A 7 -8.40 14.25 -35.01
C GLN A 7 -9.65 14.57 -34.18
N ASN A 8 -9.47 14.76 -32.88
CA ASN A 8 -10.55 15.10 -31.93
C ASN A 8 -11.70 14.09 -31.83
N GLU A 9 -11.59 12.89 -32.40
CA GLU A 9 -12.68 11.89 -32.43
C GLU A 9 -13.22 11.54 -31.02
N PHE A 10 -12.32 11.53 -30.02
CA PHE A 10 -12.67 11.18 -28.64
C PHE A 10 -13.58 12.22 -27.96
N ILE A 11 -13.62 13.47 -28.41
CA ILE A 11 -14.45 14.53 -27.80
C ILE A 11 -15.93 14.10 -27.76
N ALA A 12 -16.45 13.54 -28.86
CA ALA A 12 -17.83 13.09 -28.95
C ALA A 12 -18.11 11.82 -28.12
N ARG A 13 -17.08 11.08 -27.69
CA ARG A 13 -17.21 9.95 -26.75
C ARG A 13 -17.21 10.42 -25.30
N HIS A 14 -16.39 11.44 -24.99
CA HIS A 14 -16.25 11.98 -23.64
C HIS A 14 -17.41 12.89 -23.23
N ILE A 15 -17.80 13.81 -24.10
CA ILE A 15 -18.87 14.78 -23.83
C ILE A 15 -20.21 14.11 -24.18
N GLY A 16 -21.12 14.07 -23.20
CA GLY A 16 -22.43 13.45 -23.34
C GLY A 16 -23.37 14.19 -24.32
N PRO A 17 -23.66 15.49 -24.07
CA PRO A 17 -24.55 16.27 -24.93
C PRO A 17 -24.11 16.28 -26.39
N ARG A 18 -25.09 16.15 -27.30
CA ARG A 18 -24.93 16.36 -28.74
C ARG A 18 -25.35 17.78 -29.12
N ASP A 19 -25.19 18.16 -30.39
CA ASP A 19 -25.53 19.49 -30.87
C ASP A 19 -26.99 19.86 -30.58
N ALA A 20 -27.92 18.90 -30.78
CA ALA A 20 -29.34 19.10 -30.48
C ALA A 20 -29.60 19.27 -28.97
N ASP A 21 -28.94 18.49 -28.11
CA ASP A 21 -29.07 18.62 -26.66
C ASP A 21 -28.52 19.98 -26.19
N THR A 22 -27.37 20.37 -26.73
CA THR A 22 -26.71 21.65 -26.43
C THR A 22 -27.60 22.82 -26.84
N ALA A 23 -28.18 22.78 -28.04
CA ALA A 23 -29.11 23.80 -28.50
C ALA A 23 -30.35 23.91 -27.59
N ALA A 24 -30.95 22.79 -27.22
CA ALA A 24 -32.11 22.78 -26.33
C ALA A 24 -31.78 23.30 -24.92
N MET A 25 -30.61 22.96 -24.38
CA MET A 25 -30.15 23.50 -23.09
C MET A 25 -29.86 25.00 -23.15
N LEU A 26 -29.27 25.48 -24.25
CA LEU A 26 -28.99 26.91 -24.45
C LEU A 26 -30.29 27.71 -24.59
N GLU A 27 -31.27 27.21 -25.33
CA GLU A 27 -32.60 27.81 -25.45
C GLU A 27 -33.28 27.92 -24.09
N LEU A 28 -33.27 26.84 -23.30
CA LEU A 28 -33.81 26.84 -21.94
C LEU A 28 -33.15 27.88 -21.03
N LEU A 29 -31.83 28.08 -21.18
CA LEU A 29 -31.05 29.02 -20.38
C LEU A 29 -31.10 30.47 -20.93
N GLY A 30 -31.64 30.69 -22.13
CA GLY A 30 -31.72 32.00 -22.77
C GLY A 30 -30.41 32.52 -23.36
N TYR A 31 -29.53 31.63 -23.82
CA TYR A 31 -28.26 32.00 -24.47
C TYR A 31 -28.21 31.54 -25.93
N ASP A 32 -27.61 32.35 -26.80
CA ASP A 32 -27.49 32.03 -28.24
C ASP A 32 -26.34 31.04 -28.55
N SER A 33 -25.39 30.88 -27.62
CA SER A 33 -24.21 30.03 -27.81
C SER A 33 -23.54 29.65 -26.48
N VAL A 34 -22.69 28.62 -26.51
CA VAL A 34 -21.81 28.26 -25.39
C VAL A 34 -20.85 29.39 -25.04
N ASP A 35 -20.38 30.15 -26.03
CA ASP A 35 -19.51 31.31 -25.81
C ASP A 35 -20.24 32.43 -25.07
N ALA A 36 -21.50 32.71 -25.42
CA ALA A 36 -22.34 33.69 -24.73
C ALA A 36 -22.58 33.28 -23.26
N LEU A 37 -22.90 32.01 -23.01
CA LEU A 37 -23.03 31.46 -21.67
C LEU A 37 -21.72 31.60 -20.88
N THR A 38 -20.59 31.22 -21.48
CA THR A 38 -19.28 31.27 -20.84
C THR A 38 -18.86 32.71 -20.52
N GLY A 39 -19.11 33.66 -21.43
CA GLY A 39 -18.86 35.08 -21.21
C GLY A 39 -19.71 35.71 -20.10
N ALA A 40 -20.91 35.17 -19.84
CA ALA A 40 -21.74 35.60 -18.72
C ALA A 40 -21.28 35.03 -17.37
N VAL A 41 -20.59 33.88 -17.36
CA VAL A 41 -20.18 33.17 -16.14
C VAL A 41 -18.75 33.51 -15.71
N ILE A 42 -17.81 33.56 -16.66
CA ILE A 42 -16.38 33.75 -16.37
C ILE A 42 -16.03 35.24 -16.44
N PRO A 43 -15.52 35.85 -15.37
CA PRO A 43 -15.11 37.25 -15.38
C PRO A 43 -14.03 37.53 -16.44
N GLU A 44 -14.21 38.61 -17.21
CA GLU A 44 -13.29 39.00 -18.29
C GLU A 44 -11.86 39.21 -17.79
N SER A 45 -11.69 39.69 -16.55
CA SER A 45 -10.38 39.93 -15.94
C SER A 45 -9.50 38.67 -15.79
N ILE A 46 -10.09 37.48 -15.85
CA ILE A 46 -9.36 36.20 -15.78
C ILE A 46 -9.52 35.35 -17.04
N LYS A 47 -10.32 35.78 -18.01
CA LYS A 47 -10.55 35.06 -19.26
C LYS A 47 -9.26 35.03 -20.09
N GLY A 48 -8.93 33.87 -20.66
CA GLY A 48 -7.74 33.70 -21.50
C GLY A 48 -6.40 33.69 -20.75
N THR A 49 -6.39 33.76 -19.42
CA THR A 49 -5.15 33.69 -18.61
C THR A 49 -4.45 32.32 -18.66
N SER A 50 -5.11 31.30 -19.22
CA SER A 50 -4.55 29.96 -19.44
C SER A 50 -5.13 29.34 -20.71
N ILE A 51 -4.60 29.73 -21.87
CA ILE A 51 -4.88 29.05 -23.14
C ILE A 51 -3.71 28.11 -23.40
N LEU A 52 -3.94 26.81 -23.22
CA LEU A 52 -3.04 25.78 -23.74
C LEU A 52 -3.17 25.81 -25.27
N GLY A 53 -2.04 25.82 -25.99
CA GLY A 53 -2.04 25.90 -27.44
C GLY A 53 -2.94 24.84 -28.10
N GLU A 54 -3.65 25.23 -29.16
CA GLU A 54 -4.58 24.36 -29.89
C GLU A 54 -3.81 23.38 -30.78
N GLN A 55 -3.43 22.25 -30.21
CA GLN A 55 -3.05 21.07 -30.99
C GLN A 55 -4.29 20.18 -31.11
N PRO A 56 -4.64 19.69 -32.32
CA PRO A 56 -5.71 18.71 -32.44
C PRO A 56 -5.45 17.50 -31.53
N GLY A 57 -6.48 17.04 -30.85
CA GLY A 57 -6.43 15.83 -30.04
C GLY A 57 -6.18 14.60 -30.92
N LEU A 58 -5.46 13.62 -30.37
CA LEU A 58 -5.27 12.33 -31.01
C LEU A 58 -6.57 11.52 -31.00
N SER A 59 -6.71 10.61 -31.96
CA SER A 59 -7.69 9.53 -31.87
C SER A 59 -7.37 8.61 -30.70
N GLU A 60 -8.34 7.82 -30.24
CA GLU A 60 -8.12 6.82 -29.18
C GLU A 60 -7.04 5.80 -29.57
N ALA A 61 -7.09 5.33 -30.82
CA ALA A 61 -6.12 4.37 -31.35
C ALA A 61 -4.70 4.96 -31.40
N ASP A 62 -4.54 6.21 -31.85
CA ASP A 62 -3.24 6.88 -31.91
C ASP A 62 -2.70 7.22 -30.53
N ALA A 63 -3.57 7.60 -29.59
CA ALA A 63 -3.19 7.83 -28.19
C ALA A 63 -2.69 6.53 -27.54
N LEU A 64 -3.38 5.41 -27.75
CA LEU A 64 -2.97 4.09 -27.28
C LEU A 64 -1.65 3.63 -27.92
N ALA A 65 -1.47 3.84 -29.23
CA ALA A 65 -0.21 3.53 -29.90
C ALA A 65 0.96 4.37 -29.35
N LYS A 66 0.72 5.67 -29.14
CA LYS A 66 1.71 6.60 -28.60
C LYS A 66 2.11 6.24 -27.17
N ILE A 67 1.15 5.98 -26.27
CA ILE A 67 1.47 5.61 -24.89
C ILE A 67 2.15 4.24 -24.81
N LYS A 68 1.80 3.27 -25.68
CA LYS A 68 2.52 2.00 -25.81
C LYS A 68 3.97 2.21 -26.25
N ALA A 69 4.23 3.09 -27.21
CA ALA A 69 5.59 3.43 -27.64
C ALA A 69 6.41 4.11 -26.54
N ILE A 70 5.77 4.91 -25.67
CA ILE A 70 6.42 5.47 -24.47
C ILE A 70 6.71 4.37 -23.46
N ALA A 71 5.71 3.53 -23.14
CA ALA A 71 5.85 2.43 -22.18
C ALA A 71 6.92 1.41 -22.59
N ALA A 72 7.09 1.16 -23.89
CA ALA A 72 8.13 0.28 -24.43
C ALA A 72 9.57 0.77 -24.18
N LYS A 73 9.76 2.02 -23.76
CA LYS A 73 11.08 2.55 -23.34
C LYS A 73 11.46 2.13 -21.93
N ASN A 74 10.51 1.67 -21.13
CA ASN A 74 10.79 1.18 -19.78
C ASN A 74 11.56 -0.14 -19.87
N LEU A 75 12.63 -0.25 -19.07
CA LEU A 75 13.39 -1.49 -18.96
C LEU A 75 12.87 -2.30 -17.78
N GLN A 76 12.31 -3.46 -18.06
CA GLN A 76 11.82 -4.38 -17.03
C GLN A 76 12.99 -5.20 -16.50
N PHE A 77 13.52 -4.79 -15.35
CA PHE A 77 14.56 -5.51 -14.62
C PHE A 77 13.91 -6.42 -13.58
N LYS A 78 14.57 -7.53 -13.24
CA LYS A 78 14.25 -8.25 -12.01
C LYS A 78 14.73 -7.38 -10.85
N THR A 79 13.83 -7.04 -9.93
CA THR A 79 14.12 -6.08 -8.86
C THR A 79 14.09 -6.77 -7.51
N PHE A 80 15.18 -6.66 -6.76
CA PHE A 80 15.35 -7.16 -5.41
C PHE A 80 15.67 -6.01 -4.44
N ILE A 81 15.21 -4.78 -4.73
CA ILE A 81 15.51 -3.60 -3.91
C ILE A 81 14.83 -3.69 -2.53
N GLY A 82 13.62 -4.22 -2.44
CA GLY A 82 12.83 -4.20 -1.22
C GLY A 82 12.42 -2.78 -0.83
N GLN A 83 12.76 -2.36 0.40
CA GLN A 83 12.40 -1.05 0.97
C GLN A 83 10.88 -0.77 0.94
N GLY A 84 10.07 -1.78 1.23
CA GLY A 84 8.60 -1.66 1.31
C GLY A 84 7.85 -1.96 0.00
N TYR A 85 8.57 -2.30 -1.08
CA TYR A 85 7.99 -2.68 -2.37
C TYR A 85 8.55 -4.02 -2.84
N TYR A 86 7.66 -4.98 -3.06
CA TYR A 86 8.02 -6.37 -3.36
C TYR A 86 7.20 -6.88 -4.54
N GLY A 87 7.80 -7.71 -5.39
CA GLY A 87 7.08 -8.39 -6.45
C GLY A 87 5.93 -9.23 -5.91
N THR A 88 4.80 -9.23 -6.62
CA THR A 88 3.63 -10.06 -6.30
C THR A 88 2.88 -10.42 -7.56
N HIS A 89 2.15 -11.53 -7.53
CA HIS A 89 1.24 -11.92 -8.58
C HIS A 89 -0.16 -11.40 -8.29
N THR A 90 -0.64 -10.41 -9.06
CA THR A 90 -2.06 -10.05 -9.05
C THR A 90 -2.87 -11.22 -9.63
N PRO A 91 -3.76 -11.86 -8.85
CA PRO A 91 -4.55 -12.97 -9.37
C PRO A 91 -5.44 -12.52 -10.53
N SER A 92 -5.37 -13.23 -11.66
CA SER A 92 -6.16 -12.95 -12.88
C SER A 92 -7.66 -12.67 -12.63
N PRO A 93 -8.39 -13.42 -11.78
CA PRO A 93 -9.78 -13.08 -11.49
C PRO A 93 -9.97 -11.74 -10.76
N ILE A 94 -9.01 -11.30 -9.95
CA ILE A 94 -9.06 -9.98 -9.30
C ILE A 94 -8.72 -8.88 -10.30
N LEU A 95 -7.69 -9.09 -11.12
CA LEU A 95 -7.32 -8.15 -12.19
C LEU A 95 -8.53 -7.84 -13.09
N ARG A 96 -9.13 -8.88 -13.69
CA ARG A 96 -10.22 -8.70 -14.67
C ARG A 96 -11.53 -8.26 -14.05
N ASN A 97 -11.93 -8.82 -12.91
CA ASN A 97 -13.27 -8.63 -12.36
C ASN A 97 -13.37 -7.52 -11.31
N LEU A 98 -12.24 -6.92 -10.90
CA LEU A 98 -12.19 -5.80 -9.96
C LEU A 98 -11.38 -4.63 -10.54
N LEU A 99 -10.07 -4.80 -10.83
CA LEU A 99 -9.23 -3.68 -11.24
C LEU A 99 -9.63 -3.12 -12.62
N GLU A 100 -9.92 -4.00 -13.58
CA GLU A 100 -10.33 -3.66 -14.96
C GLU A 100 -11.86 -3.57 -15.12
N ASN A 101 -12.61 -3.48 -14.02
CA ASN A 101 -14.08 -3.49 -14.04
C ASN A 101 -14.67 -2.14 -13.59
N PRO A 102 -15.37 -1.40 -14.47
CA PRO A 102 -15.90 -0.07 -14.14
C PRO A 102 -16.91 -0.07 -13.00
N ALA A 103 -17.59 -1.19 -12.74
CA ALA A 103 -18.48 -1.31 -11.58
C ALA A 103 -17.76 -1.16 -10.23
N TRP A 104 -16.43 -1.35 -10.20
CA TRP A 104 -15.60 -1.22 -8.99
C TRP A 104 -14.83 0.09 -8.92
N TYR A 105 -14.37 0.66 -10.05
CA TYR A 105 -13.49 1.83 -10.04
C TYR A 105 -14.18 3.16 -10.37
N THR A 106 -15.42 3.17 -10.86
CA THR A 106 -16.10 4.42 -11.27
C THR A 106 -16.99 5.02 -10.17
N ALA A 107 -17.30 4.28 -9.12
CA ALA A 107 -17.93 4.84 -7.93
C ALA A 107 -16.93 5.65 -7.09
N TYR A 108 -17.45 6.42 -6.14
CA TYR A 108 -16.62 7.20 -5.21
C TYR A 108 -16.81 6.73 -3.75
N THR A 109 -16.38 7.56 -2.80
CA THR A 109 -16.57 7.33 -1.35
C THR A 109 -18.00 6.86 -1.04
N PRO A 110 -18.21 5.81 -0.23
CA PRO A 110 -19.53 5.25 0.08
C PRO A 110 -20.33 6.14 1.04
N TYR A 111 -20.61 7.37 0.63
CA TYR A 111 -21.43 8.34 1.39
C TYR A 111 -22.88 7.88 1.55
N GLN A 112 -23.41 7.18 0.54
CA GLN A 112 -24.76 6.61 0.51
C GLN A 112 -24.67 5.09 0.76
N PRO A 113 -24.73 4.63 2.02
CA PRO A 113 -24.39 3.25 2.37
C PRO A 113 -25.32 2.22 1.73
N GLU A 114 -26.60 2.52 1.54
CA GLU A 114 -27.62 1.62 1.01
C GLU A 114 -27.33 1.15 -0.43
N ILE A 115 -26.61 1.98 -1.21
CA ILE A 115 -26.18 1.71 -2.59
C ILE A 115 -24.65 1.53 -2.70
N SER A 116 -24.02 1.14 -1.59
CA SER A 116 -22.57 0.98 -1.47
C SER A 116 -22.14 -0.20 -0.60
N GLN A 117 -23.04 -1.16 -0.33
CA GLN A 117 -22.78 -2.26 0.59
C GLN A 117 -21.67 -3.20 0.10
N GLY A 118 -21.47 -3.33 -1.21
CA GLY A 118 -20.44 -4.16 -1.81
C GLY A 118 -19.03 -3.73 -1.44
N ARG A 119 -18.67 -2.49 -1.79
CA ARG A 119 -17.34 -1.96 -1.43
C ARG A 119 -17.17 -1.71 0.08
N LEU A 120 -18.27 -1.44 0.81
CA LEU A 120 -18.22 -1.39 2.28
C LEU A 120 -17.87 -2.77 2.88
N GLU A 121 -18.40 -3.86 2.33
CA GLU A 121 -18.06 -5.23 2.75
C GLU A 121 -16.59 -5.57 2.41
N ALA A 122 -16.12 -5.22 1.21
CA ALA A 122 -14.73 -5.42 0.81
C ALA A 122 -13.73 -4.63 1.70
N LEU A 123 -14.09 -3.41 2.11
CA LEU A 123 -13.32 -2.61 3.06
C LEU A 123 -13.40 -3.15 4.50
N LEU A 124 -14.52 -3.75 4.90
CA LEU A 124 -14.61 -4.43 6.19
C LEU A 124 -13.70 -5.68 6.19
N ASN A 125 -13.67 -6.44 5.09
CA ASN A 125 -12.73 -7.55 4.92
C ASN A 125 -11.28 -7.06 5.02
N PHE A 126 -10.94 -5.91 4.41
CA PHE A 126 -9.62 -5.30 4.56
C PHE A 126 -9.32 -4.98 6.03
N GLN A 127 -10.24 -4.31 6.74
CA GLN A 127 -10.05 -4.02 8.17
C GLN A 127 -9.85 -5.29 9.01
N THR A 128 -10.62 -6.34 8.76
CA THR A 128 -10.48 -7.63 9.45
C THR A 128 -9.14 -8.28 9.13
N LEU A 129 -8.72 -8.29 7.86
CA LEU A 129 -7.41 -8.78 7.44
C LEU A 129 -6.27 -8.09 8.20
N ILE A 130 -6.30 -6.76 8.27
CA ILE A 130 -5.28 -5.99 8.97
C ILE A 130 -5.32 -6.26 10.47
N SER A 131 -6.50 -6.23 11.10
CA SER A 131 -6.64 -6.53 12.54
C SER A 131 -6.10 -7.92 12.89
N ASP A 132 -6.47 -8.95 12.12
CA ASP A 132 -6.02 -10.33 12.36
C ASP A 132 -4.50 -10.46 12.17
N LEU A 133 -3.93 -9.94 11.08
CA LEU A 133 -2.50 -10.10 10.82
C LEU A 133 -1.64 -9.29 11.77
N THR A 134 -2.08 -8.11 12.19
CA THR A 134 -1.31 -7.25 13.11
C THR A 134 -1.57 -7.54 14.59
N GLY A 135 -2.58 -8.35 14.92
CA GLY A 135 -3.01 -8.58 16.30
C GLY A 135 -3.67 -7.35 16.93
N MET A 136 -4.01 -6.32 16.14
CA MET A 136 -4.63 -5.08 16.62
C MET A 136 -6.15 -5.17 16.62
N GLN A 137 -6.77 -4.46 17.56
CA GLN A 137 -8.22 -4.57 17.80
C GLN A 137 -9.07 -3.92 16.69
N ILE A 138 -8.57 -2.84 16.07
CA ILE A 138 -9.28 -2.15 14.98
C ILE A 138 -8.31 -1.61 13.94
N ALA A 139 -8.75 -1.57 12.68
CA ALA A 139 -8.05 -0.93 11.57
C ALA A 139 -8.94 0.08 10.84
N ASN A 140 -8.32 0.99 10.08
CA ASN A 140 -9.00 1.93 9.21
C ASN A 140 -9.22 1.36 7.79
N ALA A 141 -9.90 2.11 6.94
CA ALA A 141 -10.19 1.77 5.54
C ALA A 141 -9.16 2.37 4.57
N SER A 142 -7.87 2.16 4.90
CA SER A 142 -6.64 2.61 4.23
C SER A 142 -6.16 4.04 4.48
N LEU A 143 -4.86 4.23 4.28
CA LEU A 143 -4.13 5.49 4.09
C LEU A 143 -3.44 5.52 2.71
N LEU A 144 -2.62 6.54 2.46
CA LEU A 144 -2.05 6.82 1.14
C LEU A 144 -0.86 5.91 0.77
N ASP A 145 0.10 5.78 1.69
CA ASP A 145 1.32 4.96 1.57
C ASP A 145 1.91 4.74 2.98
N GLU A 146 2.93 3.88 3.10
CA GLU A 146 3.54 3.53 4.40
C GLU A 146 4.15 4.75 5.10
N ALA A 147 4.85 5.61 4.35
CA ALA A 147 5.57 6.75 4.88
C ALA A 147 4.60 7.80 5.48
N THR A 148 3.48 8.06 4.82
CA THR A 148 2.41 8.91 5.33
C THR A 148 1.65 8.24 6.48
N ALA A 149 1.48 6.92 6.48
CA ALA A 149 0.90 6.20 7.61
C ALA A 149 1.79 6.30 8.87
N ALA A 150 3.10 6.25 8.71
CA ALA A 150 4.06 6.50 9.79
C ALA A 150 3.96 7.93 10.34
N ALA A 151 3.83 8.94 9.47
CA ALA A 151 3.60 10.31 9.91
C ALA A 151 2.26 10.49 10.64
N GLU A 152 1.21 9.81 10.19
CA GLU A 152 -0.06 9.77 10.92
C GLU A 152 0.11 9.11 12.30
N ALA A 153 0.90 8.05 12.41
CA ALA A 153 1.22 7.40 13.69
C ALA A 153 1.95 8.34 14.65
N MET A 154 2.92 9.11 14.17
CA MET A 154 3.60 10.14 14.97
C MET A 154 2.60 11.14 15.58
N THR A 155 1.74 11.74 14.76
CA THR A 155 0.77 12.73 15.28
C THR A 155 -0.30 12.08 16.16
N PHE A 156 -0.69 10.84 15.87
CA PHE A 156 -1.58 10.03 16.69
C PHE A 156 -0.98 9.77 18.07
N CYS A 157 0.29 9.33 18.13
CA CYS A 157 1.02 9.15 19.37
C CYS A 157 1.14 10.47 20.15
N LYS A 158 1.42 11.60 19.49
CA LYS A 158 1.49 12.92 20.14
C LYS A 158 0.17 13.30 20.83
N ARG A 159 -0.97 13.04 20.19
CA ARG A 159 -2.31 13.32 20.78
C ARG A 159 -2.57 12.45 22.02
N LEU A 160 -2.24 11.16 21.95
CA LEU A 160 -2.68 10.16 22.92
C LEU A 160 -1.68 9.87 24.05
N SER A 161 -0.39 10.07 23.82
CA SER A 161 0.67 9.85 24.80
C SER A 161 0.40 10.64 26.08
N LYS A 162 0.62 10.03 27.25
CA LYS A 162 0.49 10.74 28.54
C LYS A 162 1.81 11.38 28.97
N ASN A 163 2.91 11.10 28.27
CA ASN A 163 4.16 11.83 28.43
C ASN A 163 4.07 13.22 27.77
N LYS A 164 3.30 14.12 28.39
CA LYS A 164 2.99 15.45 27.82
C LYS A 164 4.17 16.42 27.83
N ALA A 165 5.20 16.16 28.64
CA ALA A 165 6.41 16.96 28.69
C ALA A 165 7.34 16.68 27.50
N ALA A 166 7.25 15.50 26.89
CA ALA A 166 8.10 15.12 25.76
C ALA A 166 7.66 15.77 24.44
N ASN A 167 8.65 16.28 23.71
CA ASN A 167 8.47 16.81 22.36
C ASN A 167 9.15 15.98 21.26
N THR A 168 9.98 15.02 21.65
CA THR A 168 10.73 14.17 20.73
C THR A 168 9.95 12.91 20.37
N PHE A 169 9.99 12.54 19.10
CA PHE A 169 9.55 11.25 18.60
C PHE A 169 10.78 10.44 18.18
N PHE A 170 10.97 9.28 18.79
CA PHE A 170 12.07 8.40 18.43
C PHE A 170 11.73 7.66 17.14
N VAL A 171 12.70 7.50 16.25
CA VAL A 171 12.55 6.70 15.03
C VAL A 171 13.74 5.76 14.91
N SER A 172 13.46 4.47 14.84
CA SER A 172 14.51 3.47 14.62
C SER A 172 15.25 3.76 13.31
N GLN A 173 16.58 3.70 13.36
CA GLN A 173 17.44 3.76 12.18
C GLN A 173 17.16 2.64 11.16
N HIS A 174 16.46 1.58 11.59
CA HIS A 174 16.08 0.43 10.76
C HIS A 174 14.78 0.64 9.97
N CYS A 175 14.11 1.80 10.09
CA CYS A 175 12.99 2.15 9.22
C CYS A 175 13.44 2.41 7.78
N HIS A 176 12.53 2.27 6.82
CA HIS A 176 12.85 2.60 5.43
C HIS A 176 13.21 4.09 5.26
N PRO A 177 14.21 4.43 4.41
CA PRO A 177 14.70 5.81 4.29
C PRO A 177 13.62 6.82 3.88
N GLN A 178 12.75 6.46 2.94
CA GLN A 178 11.64 7.31 2.51
C GLN A 178 10.61 7.55 3.63
N THR A 179 10.47 6.62 4.57
CA THR A 179 9.61 6.79 5.74
C THR A 179 10.19 7.87 6.66
N LEU A 180 11.52 7.87 6.86
CA LEU A 180 12.23 8.89 7.63
C LEU A 180 12.06 10.29 7.01
N ASP A 181 12.19 10.40 5.69
CA ASP A 181 12.09 11.68 4.98
C ASP A 181 10.69 12.30 5.10
N VAL A 182 9.64 11.50 4.94
CA VAL A 182 8.25 11.97 5.12
C VAL A 182 7.95 12.31 6.57
N LEU A 183 8.47 11.54 7.54
CA LEU A 183 8.33 11.84 8.97
C LEU A 183 8.93 13.20 9.32
N ARG A 184 10.18 13.44 8.92
CA ARG A 184 10.86 14.73 9.14
C ARG A 184 10.07 15.89 8.54
N THR A 185 9.64 15.72 7.29
CA THR A 185 8.83 16.72 6.57
C THR A 185 7.51 17.04 7.29
N ARG A 186 6.86 16.03 7.89
CA ARG A 186 5.59 16.19 8.62
C ARG A 186 5.79 16.72 10.04
N ALA A 187 6.94 16.47 10.65
CA ALA A 187 7.29 16.92 12.00
C ALA A 187 7.65 18.41 12.04
N GLU A 188 8.40 18.91 11.05
CA GLU A 188 8.89 20.29 10.94
C GLU A 188 7.81 21.36 11.16
N PRO A 189 6.68 21.39 10.42
CA PRO A 189 5.67 22.43 10.59
C PRO A 189 4.89 22.32 11.91
N LEU A 190 5.01 21.20 12.62
CA LEU A 190 4.38 20.97 13.92
C LEU A 190 5.34 21.27 15.08
N GLY A 191 6.61 21.60 14.80
CA GLY A 191 7.65 21.77 15.81
C GLY A 191 7.90 20.50 16.62
N ILE A 192 7.77 19.32 16.01
CA ILE A 192 8.07 18.03 16.64
C ILE A 192 9.52 17.67 16.37
N ASP A 193 10.27 17.30 17.41
CA ASP A 193 11.66 16.86 17.27
C ASP A 193 11.71 15.39 16.85
N ILE A 194 12.50 15.06 15.82
CA ILE A 194 12.75 13.68 15.39
C ILE A 194 14.14 13.26 15.82
N GLU A 195 14.25 12.19 16.59
CA GLU A 195 15.51 11.56 16.92
C GLU A 195 15.61 10.22 16.21
N VAL A 196 16.54 10.10 15.25
CA VAL A 196 16.84 8.84 14.58
C VAL A 196 18.01 8.17 15.28
N GLY A 197 17.88 6.92 15.69
CA GLY A 197 18.95 6.21 16.38
C GLY A 197 18.75 4.70 16.43
N ASP A 198 19.71 4.03 17.06
CA ASP A 198 19.63 2.60 17.37
C ASP A 198 18.70 2.38 18.56
N GLU A 199 17.58 1.71 18.32
CA GLU A 199 16.60 1.43 19.36
C GLU A 199 17.10 0.48 20.46
N ALA A 200 18.13 -0.32 20.18
CA ALA A 200 18.75 -1.21 21.17
C ALA A 200 19.50 -0.42 22.25
N ALA A 201 19.98 0.79 21.93
CA ALA A 201 20.70 1.66 22.85
C ALA A 201 19.78 2.42 23.82
N ILE A 202 18.46 2.36 23.65
CA ILE A 202 17.51 3.09 24.50
C ILE A 202 17.42 2.43 25.87
N THR A 203 18.03 3.07 26.87
CA THR A 203 17.90 2.71 28.29
C THR A 203 16.88 3.55 29.04
N ASP A 204 16.61 4.78 28.58
CA ASP A 204 15.59 5.68 29.12
C ASP A 204 14.75 6.26 27.97
N ALA A 205 13.44 6.14 28.06
CA ALA A 205 12.49 6.63 27.07
C ALA A 205 11.76 7.91 27.52
N SER A 206 12.22 8.57 28.59
CA SER A 206 11.54 9.72 29.21
C SER A 206 11.46 10.95 28.29
N ALA A 207 12.42 11.11 27.38
CA ALA A 207 12.48 12.19 26.40
C ALA A 207 11.44 12.07 25.27
N TYR A 208 10.84 10.89 25.09
CA TYR A 208 10.01 10.60 23.93
C TYR A 208 8.52 10.52 24.27
N PHE A 209 7.67 11.08 23.42
CA PHE A 209 6.22 10.86 23.52
C PHE A 209 5.78 9.60 22.79
N GLY A 210 6.61 9.09 21.88
CA GLY A 210 6.41 7.81 21.21
C GLY A 210 7.60 7.41 20.34
N ALA A 211 7.50 6.24 19.75
CA ALA A 211 8.50 5.68 18.85
C ALA A 211 7.88 5.06 17.58
N LEU A 212 8.66 5.06 16.50
CA LEU A 212 8.43 4.21 15.33
C LEU A 212 9.55 3.17 15.19
N LEU A 213 9.14 1.91 15.06
CA LEU A 213 9.99 0.75 14.79
C LEU A 213 9.60 0.10 13.45
N GLN A 214 10.48 -0.73 12.86
CA GLN A 214 10.22 -1.45 11.61
C GLN A 214 10.36 -2.97 11.83
N TYR A 215 9.42 -3.77 11.32
CA TYR A 215 9.34 -5.21 11.58
C TYR A 215 8.84 -6.04 10.38
N PRO A 216 9.71 -6.78 9.67
CA PRO A 216 11.17 -6.81 9.77
C PRO A 216 11.82 -5.45 9.44
N ALA A 217 13.06 -5.27 9.87
CA ALA A 217 13.85 -4.08 9.60
C ALA A 217 14.17 -3.90 8.11
N SER A 218 14.51 -2.67 7.70
CA SER A 218 14.87 -2.36 6.31
C SER A 218 16.12 -3.09 5.80
N ASN A 219 16.98 -3.57 6.70
CA ASN A 219 18.17 -4.37 6.39
C ASN A 219 17.88 -5.89 6.44
N GLY A 220 16.66 -6.29 6.79
CA GLY A 220 16.19 -7.68 6.88
C GLY A 220 16.16 -8.28 8.29
N ASP A 221 16.75 -7.62 9.29
CA ASP A 221 16.81 -8.15 10.65
C ASP A 221 15.42 -8.27 11.30
N ILE A 222 15.30 -9.22 12.23
CA ILE A 222 14.08 -9.47 12.99
C ILE A 222 14.40 -9.33 14.47
N PHE A 223 13.94 -8.25 15.07
CA PHE A 223 14.18 -7.93 16.48
C PHE A 223 13.02 -8.36 17.38
N ASP A 224 13.33 -8.76 18.63
CA ASP A 224 12.33 -8.90 19.69
C ASP A 224 12.14 -7.56 20.40
N TYR A 225 11.04 -6.88 20.10
CA TYR A 225 10.76 -5.55 20.63
C TYR A 225 10.01 -5.54 21.96
N ARG A 226 9.67 -6.68 22.59
CA ARG A 226 8.87 -6.72 23.83
C ARG A 226 9.44 -5.83 24.94
N ALA A 227 10.73 -6.02 25.25
CA ALA A 227 11.39 -5.27 26.32
C ALA A 227 11.52 -3.78 25.98
N LEU A 228 11.68 -3.44 24.70
CA LEU A 228 11.74 -2.04 24.26
C LEU A 228 10.37 -1.36 24.40
N VAL A 229 9.30 -2.03 23.98
CA VAL A 229 7.92 -1.55 24.14
C VAL A 229 7.60 -1.27 25.60
N GLU A 230 7.98 -2.19 26.50
CA GLU A 230 7.81 -2.00 27.96
C GLU A 230 8.54 -0.75 28.47
N ARG A 231 9.75 -0.45 27.98
CA ARG A 231 10.50 0.75 28.35
C ARG A 231 9.78 2.05 27.95
N PHE A 232 9.23 2.12 26.73
CA PHE A 232 8.43 3.27 26.29
C PHE A 232 7.13 3.39 27.10
N HIS A 233 6.46 2.28 27.39
CA HIS A 233 5.24 2.28 28.20
C HIS A 233 5.49 2.73 29.64
N ALA A 234 6.64 2.39 30.23
CA ALA A 234 7.02 2.82 31.58
C ALA A 234 7.12 4.35 31.71
N THR A 235 7.40 5.06 30.61
CA THR A 235 7.42 6.54 30.57
C THR A 235 6.12 7.14 30.06
N ASN A 236 5.09 6.33 29.85
CA ASN A 236 3.79 6.67 29.24
C ASN A 236 3.86 7.17 27.79
N ALA A 237 4.90 6.77 27.05
CA ALA A 237 5.01 6.92 25.61
C ALA A 237 4.26 5.79 24.87
N LEU A 238 4.03 5.96 23.56
CA LEU A 238 3.34 4.98 22.72
C LEU A 238 4.28 4.46 21.61
N VAL A 239 4.13 3.19 21.23
CA VAL A 239 4.98 2.56 20.21
C VAL A 239 4.18 2.21 18.96
N ALA A 240 4.61 2.73 17.82
CA ALA A 240 4.13 2.38 16.49
C ALA A 240 5.13 1.45 15.80
N VAL A 241 4.63 0.47 15.05
CA VAL A 241 5.45 -0.49 14.31
C VAL A 241 5.00 -0.51 12.85
N ALA A 242 5.90 -0.14 11.95
CA ALA A 242 5.78 -0.40 10.52
C ALA A 242 6.08 -1.88 10.26
N ALA A 243 5.10 -2.67 9.80
CA ALA A 243 5.23 -4.11 9.67
C ALA A 243 4.75 -4.66 8.31
N ASP A 244 5.42 -5.71 7.84
CA ASP A 244 5.09 -6.37 6.57
C ASP A 244 4.03 -7.46 6.77
N LEU A 245 2.88 -7.34 6.10
CA LEU A 245 1.75 -8.27 6.27
C LEU A 245 2.07 -9.71 5.88
N LEU A 246 2.95 -9.96 4.90
CA LEU A 246 3.32 -11.31 4.51
C LEU A 246 4.22 -11.93 5.59
N ALA A 247 5.20 -11.18 6.11
CA ALA A 247 6.03 -11.61 7.22
C ALA A 247 5.20 -11.95 8.47
N LEU A 248 4.17 -11.14 8.76
CA LEU A 248 3.26 -11.36 9.88
C LEU A 248 2.39 -12.62 9.77
N THR A 249 2.39 -13.33 8.64
CA THR A 249 1.76 -14.66 8.57
C THR A 249 2.56 -15.72 9.32
N LEU A 250 3.87 -15.49 9.51
CA LEU A 250 4.81 -16.41 10.18
C LEU A 250 5.39 -15.84 11.47
N LEU A 251 5.41 -14.51 11.64
CA LEU A 251 6.01 -13.81 12.78
C LEU A 251 4.96 -13.37 13.82
N THR A 252 5.36 -13.37 15.10
CA THR A 252 4.56 -12.82 16.20
C THR A 252 4.19 -11.37 15.87
N PRO A 253 2.90 -11.03 15.77
CA PRO A 253 2.49 -9.73 15.27
C PRO A 253 2.59 -8.63 16.34
N PRO A 254 2.64 -7.34 15.93
CA PRO A 254 2.85 -6.22 16.84
C PRO A 254 1.89 -6.15 18.03
N GLY A 255 0.62 -6.52 17.85
CA GLY A 255 -0.36 -6.54 18.94
C GLY A 255 -0.03 -7.53 20.05
N GLU A 256 0.68 -8.62 19.75
CA GLU A 256 1.05 -9.66 20.72
C GLU A 256 2.29 -9.29 21.56
N PHE A 257 3.16 -8.40 21.06
CA PHE A 257 4.29 -7.86 21.84
C PHE A 257 4.05 -6.43 22.36
N GLY A 258 2.79 -5.98 22.34
CA GLY A 258 2.35 -4.80 23.07
C GLY A 258 2.42 -3.48 22.31
N ALA A 259 2.68 -3.46 21.00
CA ALA A 259 2.63 -2.22 20.23
C ALA A 259 1.25 -1.53 20.34
N ASP A 260 1.21 -0.21 20.16
CA ASP A 260 -0.02 0.58 20.23
C ASP A 260 -0.62 0.84 18.84
N VAL A 261 0.25 0.91 17.83
CA VAL A 261 -0.09 1.11 16.43
C VAL A 261 0.70 0.12 15.58
N ALA A 262 0.03 -0.50 14.61
CA ALA A 262 0.65 -1.22 13.51
C ALA A 262 0.29 -0.54 12.19
N LEU A 263 1.27 -0.31 11.33
CA LEU A 263 1.10 0.34 10.03
C LEU A 263 2.00 -0.30 8.98
N GLY A 264 1.77 -0.01 7.71
CA GLY A 264 2.59 -0.56 6.62
C GLY A 264 1.88 -0.53 5.29
N SER A 265 2.52 -1.06 4.26
CA SER A 265 1.91 -1.25 2.95
C SER A 265 1.19 -2.60 2.82
N ALA A 266 0.00 -2.62 2.18
CA ALA A 266 -0.66 -3.84 1.74
C ALA A 266 -0.32 -4.21 0.28
N GLN A 267 0.71 -3.57 -0.32
CA GLN A 267 1.05 -3.71 -1.74
C GLN A 267 1.27 -5.17 -2.18
N ARG A 268 2.11 -5.91 -1.43
CA ARG A 268 2.50 -7.28 -1.81
C ARG A 268 1.38 -8.32 -1.67
N PHE A 269 0.17 -7.90 -1.32
CA PHE A 269 -1.05 -8.70 -1.43
C PHE A 269 -1.74 -8.43 -2.76
N GLY A 270 -1.05 -8.79 -3.85
CA GLY A 270 -1.61 -8.80 -5.20
C GLY A 270 -1.77 -7.44 -5.87
N VAL A 271 -1.19 -6.35 -5.36
CA VAL A 271 -1.19 -5.05 -6.05
C VAL A 271 0.13 -4.85 -6.80
N PRO A 272 0.13 -4.51 -8.10
CA PRO A 272 1.36 -4.30 -8.87
C PRO A 272 2.28 -3.23 -8.25
N LEU A 273 3.60 -3.33 -8.49
CA LEU A 273 4.58 -2.34 -8.01
C LEU A 273 4.23 -0.89 -8.42
N GLY A 274 3.64 -0.70 -9.60
CA GLY A 274 3.10 0.60 -10.04
C GLY A 274 4.12 1.74 -10.12
N PHE A 275 5.42 1.44 -10.14
CA PHE A 275 6.50 2.44 -10.04
C PHE A 275 6.29 3.42 -8.86
N GLY A 276 5.80 2.89 -7.73
CA GLY A 276 5.53 3.64 -6.49
C GLY A 276 4.08 3.60 -6.02
N GLY A 277 3.11 3.30 -6.90
CA GLY A 277 1.71 3.23 -6.47
C GLY A 277 0.69 3.16 -7.62
N PRO A 278 -0.60 3.21 -7.29
CA PRO A 278 -1.15 3.38 -5.95
C PRO A 278 -1.16 2.08 -5.12
N HIS A 279 -0.97 2.18 -3.80
CA HIS A 279 -1.06 1.05 -2.86
C HIS A 279 -1.82 1.47 -1.61
N ALA A 280 -2.65 0.60 -1.05
CA ALA A 280 -3.28 0.88 0.23
C ALA A 280 -2.30 0.66 1.37
N ALA A 281 -1.96 1.73 2.08
CA ALA A 281 -1.36 1.59 3.40
C ALA A 281 -2.42 1.25 4.43
N TYR A 282 -2.04 0.48 5.44
CA TYR A 282 -2.90 0.13 6.56
C TYR A 282 -2.50 0.90 7.82
N PHE A 283 -3.47 1.09 8.70
CA PHE A 283 -3.26 1.65 10.03
C PHE A 283 -4.20 0.95 11.01
N ALA A 284 -3.63 0.29 12.02
CA ALA A 284 -4.36 -0.44 13.04
C ALA A 284 -3.88 -0.09 14.45
N THR A 285 -4.78 -0.15 15.42
CA THR A 285 -4.56 0.33 16.79
C THR A 285 -5.49 -0.38 17.77
N ARG A 286 -5.30 -0.10 19.07
CA ARG A 286 -6.23 -0.47 20.15
C ARG A 286 -7.60 0.22 19.99
N ASP A 287 -8.68 -0.44 20.41
CA ASP A 287 -10.06 0.09 20.34
C ASP A 287 -10.26 1.35 21.19
N ALA A 288 -9.53 1.45 22.31
CA ALA A 288 -9.55 2.62 23.18
C ALA A 288 -9.18 3.92 22.45
N PHE A 289 -8.40 3.83 21.36
CA PHE A 289 -7.91 4.98 20.60
C PHE A 289 -8.72 5.29 19.32
N LYS A 290 -9.86 4.62 19.13
CA LYS A 290 -10.69 4.74 17.91
C LYS A 290 -11.15 6.15 17.56
N ARG A 291 -11.23 7.05 18.54
CA ARG A 291 -11.63 8.45 18.36
C ARG A 291 -10.56 9.32 17.69
N ASP A 292 -9.31 8.86 17.69
CA ASP A 292 -8.15 9.59 17.14
C ASP A 292 -7.63 9.00 15.84
N MET A 293 -8.22 7.90 15.39
CA MET A 293 -7.84 7.20 14.16
C MET A 293 -7.92 8.11 12.93
N PRO A 294 -6.89 8.11 12.06
CA PRO A 294 -6.92 8.84 10.80
C PRO A 294 -7.77 8.12 9.75
N GLY A 295 -8.43 8.91 8.89
CA GLY A 295 -9.17 8.41 7.75
C GLY A 295 -10.48 7.69 8.09
N ARG A 296 -11.04 7.06 7.05
CA ARG A 296 -12.33 6.37 7.10
C ARG A 296 -12.23 5.05 7.85
N ARG A 297 -13.36 4.61 8.41
CA ARG A 297 -13.52 3.27 8.98
C ARG A 297 -14.93 2.76 8.72
N VAL A 298 -15.07 1.56 8.20
CA VAL A 298 -16.35 0.85 8.08
C VAL A 298 -16.76 0.30 9.43
N GLY A 299 -18.03 0.44 9.78
CA GLY A 299 -18.65 -0.15 10.95
C GLY A 299 -19.90 -0.94 10.57
N VAL A 300 -20.15 -1.99 11.36
CA VAL A 300 -21.38 -2.76 11.32
C VAL A 300 -22.47 -2.01 12.09
N SER A 301 -23.66 -1.95 11.51
CA SER A 301 -24.86 -1.31 12.06
C SER A 301 -26.10 -2.13 11.70
N ILE A 302 -27.28 -1.56 11.92
CA ILE A 302 -28.58 -2.15 11.58
C ILE A 302 -29.39 -1.19 10.71
N ASP A 303 -30.13 -1.72 9.75
CA ASP A 303 -31.07 -0.95 8.94
C ASP A 303 -32.44 -0.77 9.65
N ARG A 304 -33.37 -0.06 9.00
CA ARG A 304 -34.73 0.16 9.52
C ARG A 304 -35.56 -1.11 9.69
N PHE A 305 -35.15 -2.23 9.10
CA PHE A 305 -35.81 -3.53 9.17
C PHE A 305 -35.11 -4.47 10.16
N GLY A 306 -34.11 -3.99 10.90
CA GLY A 306 -33.33 -4.77 11.85
C GLY A 306 -32.28 -5.70 11.21
N LYS A 307 -31.99 -5.55 9.91
CA LYS A 307 -30.95 -6.33 9.23
C LYS A 307 -29.58 -5.69 9.42
N THR A 308 -28.55 -6.52 9.54
CA THR A 308 -27.16 -6.06 9.57
C THR A 308 -26.82 -5.29 8.29
N ALA A 309 -26.27 -4.08 8.43
CA ALA A 309 -25.86 -3.21 7.34
C ALA A 309 -24.54 -2.50 7.66
N LEU A 310 -23.78 -2.14 6.64
CA LEU A 310 -22.48 -1.49 6.78
C LEU A 310 -22.58 0.01 6.51
N ARG A 311 -21.75 0.81 7.19
CA ARG A 311 -21.60 2.25 6.89
C ARG A 311 -20.24 2.78 7.30
N LEU A 312 -19.88 3.98 6.85
CA LEU A 312 -18.77 4.72 7.44
C LEU A 312 -19.13 5.13 8.88
N ALA A 313 -18.24 4.82 9.82
CA ALA A 313 -18.43 5.00 11.25
C ALA A 313 -17.53 6.11 11.82
N MET A 314 -18.03 6.81 12.85
CA MET A 314 -17.30 7.88 13.55
C MET A 314 -16.78 8.97 12.59
N GLN A 315 -17.60 9.38 11.62
CA GLN A 315 -17.22 10.34 10.58
C GLN A 315 -16.91 11.74 11.15
N THR A 316 -17.29 12.04 12.40
CA THR A 316 -16.94 13.29 13.08
C THR A 316 -15.43 13.46 13.27
N ARG A 317 -14.61 12.43 13.07
CA ARG A 317 -13.14 12.52 13.04
C ARG A 317 -12.61 13.19 11.76
N GLU A 318 -13.36 13.12 10.67
CA GLU A 318 -12.89 13.42 9.32
C GLU A 318 -13.04 14.90 8.96
N GLN A 319 -12.23 15.36 8.00
CA GLN A 319 -12.13 16.77 7.60
C GLN A 319 -13.45 17.40 7.13
N HIS A 320 -14.36 16.61 6.54
CA HIS A 320 -15.63 17.15 6.03
C HIS A 320 -16.62 17.56 7.14
N ILE A 321 -16.39 17.10 8.38
CA ILE A 321 -17.16 17.52 9.56
C ILE A 321 -16.32 18.44 10.45
N ARG A 322 -15.07 18.04 10.75
CA ARG A 322 -14.25 18.71 11.77
C ARG A 322 -13.24 19.71 11.22
N ARG A 323 -13.04 19.78 9.90
CA ARG A 323 -12.14 20.72 9.23
C ARG A 323 -10.74 20.69 9.87
N GLU A 324 -10.24 21.82 10.35
CA GLU A 324 -8.94 21.96 11.02
C GLU A 324 -8.80 21.16 12.32
N LYS A 325 -9.91 20.73 12.94
CA LYS A 325 -9.92 19.90 14.16
C LYS A 325 -10.03 18.40 13.87
N ALA A 326 -9.99 18.01 12.60
CA ALA A 326 -10.02 16.60 12.20
C ALA A 326 -8.76 15.87 12.65
N THR A 327 -8.83 14.54 12.71
CA THR A 327 -7.67 13.72 13.09
C THR A 327 -6.56 13.71 12.04
N SER A 328 -6.92 14.01 10.78
CA SER A 328 -6.04 14.09 9.62
C SER A 328 -6.72 14.92 8.52
N ASN A 329 -5.94 15.45 7.57
CA ASN A 329 -6.44 16.11 6.37
C ASN A 329 -6.86 15.14 5.25
N ILE A 330 -6.65 13.83 5.42
CA ILE A 330 -6.94 12.83 4.39
C ILE A 330 -8.42 12.87 3.96
N CYS A 331 -8.65 12.90 2.65
CA CYS A 331 -9.98 12.82 2.04
C CYS A 331 -10.05 11.65 1.07
N THR A 332 -9.46 11.74 -0.12
CA THR A 332 -9.25 10.58 -0.99
C THR A 332 -8.20 9.67 -0.33
N ALA A 333 -8.44 8.37 -0.39
CA ALA A 333 -7.54 7.33 0.11
C ALA A 333 -7.45 6.22 -0.94
N GLN A 334 -7.05 5.01 -0.57
CA GLN A 334 -6.69 3.94 -1.52
C GLN A 334 -7.70 2.78 -1.53
N VAL A 335 -8.99 3.11 -1.61
CA VAL A 335 -10.10 2.15 -1.45
C VAL A 335 -10.03 1.00 -2.45
N LEU A 336 -9.79 1.29 -3.74
CA LEU A 336 -9.72 0.26 -4.77
C LEU A 336 -8.62 -0.77 -4.48
N LEU A 337 -7.47 -0.29 -3.99
CA LEU A 337 -6.30 -1.13 -3.72
C LEU A 337 -6.44 -1.89 -2.40
N ALA A 338 -7.12 -1.30 -1.41
CA ALA A 338 -7.51 -2.00 -0.19
C ALA A 338 -8.47 -3.16 -0.50
N ASN A 339 -9.39 -2.96 -1.45
CA ASN A 339 -10.26 -4.03 -1.94
C ASN A 339 -9.49 -5.12 -2.68
N ILE A 340 -8.48 -4.78 -3.49
CA ILE A 340 -7.60 -5.78 -4.13
C ILE A 340 -6.87 -6.61 -3.07
N ALA A 341 -6.24 -5.96 -2.09
CA ALA A 341 -5.52 -6.65 -1.02
C ALA A 341 -6.43 -7.54 -0.17
N SER A 342 -7.68 -7.11 0.12
CA SER A 342 -8.63 -7.95 0.84
C SER A 342 -9.11 -9.14 0.01
N MET A 343 -9.32 -8.96 -1.30
CA MET A 343 -9.69 -10.05 -2.20
C MET A 343 -8.55 -11.04 -2.44
N PHE A 344 -7.30 -10.57 -2.41
CA PHE A 344 -6.11 -11.42 -2.42
C PHE A 344 -6.12 -12.36 -1.20
N ALA A 345 -6.32 -11.80 -0.01
CA ALA A 345 -6.42 -12.60 1.22
C ALA A 345 -7.64 -13.52 1.22
N VAL A 346 -8.79 -13.09 0.69
CA VAL A 346 -9.97 -13.94 0.53
C VAL A 346 -9.72 -15.13 -0.40
N TYR A 347 -8.99 -14.90 -1.50
CA TYR A 347 -8.71 -15.93 -2.50
C TYR A 347 -7.70 -16.97 -2.01
N HIS A 348 -6.62 -16.50 -1.38
CA HIS A 348 -5.57 -17.39 -0.86
C HIS A 348 -5.95 -18.06 0.46
N GLY A 349 -6.71 -17.36 1.31
CA GLY A 349 -6.99 -17.77 2.68
C GLY A 349 -5.74 -17.88 3.55
N PRO A 350 -5.88 -18.27 4.83
CA PRO A 350 -4.76 -18.38 5.75
C PRO A 350 -3.67 -19.35 5.26
N ALA A 351 -4.06 -20.50 4.71
CA ALA A 351 -3.12 -21.51 4.22
C ALA A 351 -2.36 -21.06 2.95
N GLY A 352 -3.01 -20.32 2.04
CA GLY A 352 -2.36 -19.79 0.86
C GLY A 352 -1.35 -18.70 1.19
N LEU A 353 -1.70 -17.78 2.07
CA LEU A 353 -0.79 -16.72 2.51
C LEU A 353 0.43 -17.29 3.24
N LYS A 354 0.24 -18.25 4.16
CA LYS A 354 1.36 -18.93 4.84
C LYS A 354 2.28 -19.64 3.84
N ARG A 355 1.74 -20.34 2.85
CA ARG A 355 2.53 -21.01 1.81
C ARG A 355 3.36 -20.02 0.97
N ILE A 356 2.81 -18.85 0.64
CA ILE A 356 3.54 -17.79 -0.07
C ILE A 356 4.69 -17.28 0.81
N ALA A 357 4.43 -17.02 2.08
CA ALA A 357 5.44 -16.54 3.03
C ALA A 357 6.54 -17.57 3.29
N GLU A 358 6.16 -18.83 3.55
CA GLU A 358 7.09 -19.94 3.79
C GLU A 358 7.99 -20.17 2.58
N ARG A 359 7.44 -20.15 1.37
CA ARG A 359 8.21 -20.29 0.14
C ARG A 359 9.20 -19.14 -0.04
N THR A 360 8.75 -17.90 0.16
CA THR A 360 9.60 -16.71 0.05
C THR A 360 10.75 -16.77 1.06
N HIS A 361 10.44 -17.15 2.30
CA HIS A 361 11.44 -17.32 3.36
C HIS A 361 12.41 -18.47 3.10
N ALA A 362 11.92 -19.61 2.60
CA ALA A 362 12.75 -20.76 2.27
C ALA A 362 13.75 -20.41 1.16
N LEU A 363 13.31 -19.74 0.09
CA LEU A 363 14.19 -19.26 -0.97
C LEU A 363 15.26 -18.30 -0.42
N THR A 364 14.89 -17.42 0.49
CA THR A 364 15.81 -16.47 1.12
C THR A 364 16.84 -17.17 1.99
N SER A 365 16.42 -18.19 2.76
CA SER A 365 17.31 -19.00 3.59
C SER A 365 18.29 -19.80 2.73
N ILE A 366 17.81 -20.42 1.64
CA ILE A 366 18.64 -21.15 0.68
C ILE A 366 19.65 -20.20 0.03
N LEU A 367 19.19 -19.04 -0.48
CA LEU A 367 20.05 -18.01 -1.04
C LEU A 367 21.17 -17.64 -0.07
N ALA A 368 20.83 -17.34 1.18
CA ALA A 368 21.81 -16.99 2.20
C ALA A 368 22.82 -18.11 2.48
N ALA A 369 22.39 -19.38 2.48
CA ALA A 369 23.28 -20.52 2.66
C ALA A 369 24.27 -20.66 1.50
N GLY A 370 23.81 -20.53 0.25
CA GLY A 370 24.69 -20.59 -0.91
C GLY A 370 25.65 -19.39 -1.00
N LEU A 371 25.22 -18.19 -0.59
CA LEU A 371 26.11 -17.02 -0.50
C LEU A 371 27.24 -17.25 0.51
N LYS A 372 26.94 -17.88 1.65
CA LYS A 372 27.97 -18.29 2.63
C LYS A 372 28.94 -19.32 2.04
N THR A 373 28.46 -20.29 1.26
CA THR A 373 29.32 -21.25 0.55
C THR A 373 30.28 -20.57 -0.43
N LEU A 374 29.84 -19.48 -1.06
CA LEU A 374 30.64 -18.64 -1.95
C LEU A 374 31.59 -17.66 -1.22
N GLY A 375 31.66 -17.74 0.12
CA GLY A 375 32.52 -16.91 0.94
C GLY A 375 32.01 -15.48 1.17
N LEU A 376 30.75 -15.19 0.86
CA LEU A 376 30.16 -13.88 1.15
C LEU A 376 29.64 -13.81 2.59
N GLU A 377 29.86 -12.65 3.21
CA GLU A 377 29.35 -12.34 4.54
C GLU A 377 27.92 -11.80 4.44
N VAL A 378 26.95 -12.61 4.88
CA VAL A 378 25.57 -12.19 5.12
C VAL A 378 25.51 -11.60 6.53
N VAL A 379 25.24 -10.30 6.63
CA VAL A 379 25.10 -9.58 7.89
C VAL A 379 23.88 -10.09 8.64
N GLY A 380 24.03 -10.29 9.95
CA GLY A 380 22.97 -10.77 10.82
C GLY A 380 22.67 -12.27 10.68
N GLU A 381 21.92 -12.80 11.65
CA GLU A 381 21.54 -14.22 11.69
C GLU A 381 20.12 -14.43 11.16
N THR A 382 19.25 -13.44 11.32
CA THR A 382 17.81 -13.58 11.13
C THR A 382 17.34 -12.86 9.86
N ALA A 383 16.40 -13.44 9.15
CA ALA A 383 15.79 -12.79 7.98
C ALA A 383 14.43 -13.41 7.65
N PHE A 384 13.49 -12.59 7.19
CA PHE A 384 12.28 -13.08 6.51
C PHE A 384 12.58 -13.30 5.03
N ASP A 385 12.67 -12.22 4.26
CA ASP A 385 12.89 -12.24 2.80
C ASP A 385 14.04 -11.34 2.33
N THR A 386 14.69 -10.63 3.25
CA THR A 386 15.67 -9.59 2.95
C THR A 386 17.00 -9.93 3.60
N LEU A 387 18.09 -9.78 2.83
CA LEU A 387 19.47 -10.01 3.27
C LEU A 387 20.29 -8.75 3.04
N THR A 388 21.21 -8.48 3.96
CA THR A 388 22.29 -7.51 3.79
C THR A 388 23.61 -8.24 3.63
N LEU A 389 24.39 -7.88 2.61
CA LEU A 389 25.71 -8.45 2.36
C LEU A 389 26.80 -7.42 2.63
N ALA A 390 27.83 -7.81 3.39
CA ALA A 390 29.04 -7.02 3.56
C ALA A 390 29.99 -7.29 2.38
N THR A 391 29.98 -6.39 1.40
CA THR A 391 30.73 -6.54 0.15
C THR A 391 31.91 -5.58 0.02
N GLY A 392 32.10 -4.69 1.00
CA GLY A 392 33.24 -3.78 1.09
C GLY A 392 33.43 -2.95 -0.17
N SER A 393 34.67 -2.80 -0.65
CA SER A 393 34.97 -2.03 -1.86
C SER A 393 34.38 -2.62 -3.15
N ALA A 394 33.90 -3.88 -3.15
CA ALA A 394 33.31 -4.50 -4.32
C ALA A 394 31.86 -4.04 -4.59
N THR A 395 31.19 -3.41 -3.62
CA THR A 395 29.76 -3.03 -3.65
C THR A 395 29.37 -2.33 -4.95
N ALA A 396 30.08 -1.26 -5.34
CA ALA A 396 29.78 -0.52 -6.57
C ALA A 396 29.90 -1.40 -7.83
N SER A 397 30.96 -2.20 -7.92
CA SER A 397 31.18 -3.10 -9.07
C SER A 397 30.11 -4.20 -9.17
N LEU A 398 29.59 -4.68 -8.04
CA LEU A 398 28.52 -5.67 -8.00
C LEU A 398 27.19 -5.07 -8.49
N HIS A 399 26.87 -3.82 -8.12
CA HIS A 399 25.72 -3.12 -8.68
C HIS A 399 25.84 -2.95 -10.21
N ASP A 400 27.01 -2.60 -10.72
CA ASP A 400 27.21 -2.46 -12.17
C ASP A 400 27.07 -3.80 -12.90
N LYS A 401 27.64 -4.89 -12.34
CA LYS A 401 27.44 -6.26 -12.84
C LYS A 401 25.96 -6.65 -12.83
N ALA A 402 25.23 -6.35 -11.74
CA ALA A 402 23.81 -6.65 -11.61
C ALA A 402 22.99 -5.91 -12.68
N ARG A 403 23.23 -4.61 -12.85
CA ARG A 403 22.56 -3.80 -13.88
C ARG A 403 22.85 -4.29 -15.29
N ALA A 404 24.08 -4.73 -15.58
CA ALA A 404 24.44 -5.34 -16.85
C ALA A 404 23.65 -6.63 -17.13
N GLN A 405 23.24 -7.35 -16.08
CA GLN A 405 22.38 -8.54 -16.14
C GLN A 405 20.89 -8.24 -15.96
N ARG A 406 20.49 -6.95 -15.96
CA ARG A 406 19.09 -6.50 -15.72
C ARG A 406 18.53 -6.90 -14.36
N ILE A 407 19.38 -6.86 -13.33
CA ILE A 407 19.04 -7.09 -11.93
C ILE A 407 19.22 -5.78 -11.16
N ASN A 408 18.22 -5.38 -10.37
CA ASN A 408 18.34 -4.29 -9.40
C ASN A 408 18.52 -4.85 -7.99
N LEU A 409 19.50 -4.31 -7.27
CA LEU A 409 19.79 -4.60 -5.86
C LEU A 409 19.66 -3.30 -5.05
N CYS A 410 19.47 -3.41 -3.74
CA CYS A 410 19.41 -2.27 -2.84
C CYS A 410 20.81 -1.76 -2.53
N GLN A 411 21.07 -0.48 -2.76
CA GLN A 411 22.29 0.16 -2.30
C GLN A 411 22.06 0.67 -0.87
N ILE A 412 22.71 0.04 0.11
CA ILE A 412 22.58 0.44 1.52
C ILE A 412 23.60 1.54 1.83
N ASP A 413 24.88 1.27 1.57
CA ASP A 413 25.97 2.23 1.71
C ASP A 413 27.14 1.89 0.76
N ALA A 414 28.35 2.38 1.05
CA ALA A 414 29.53 2.13 0.22
C ALA A 414 30.13 0.71 0.35
N ALA A 415 29.81 0.00 1.43
CA ALA A 415 30.34 -1.31 1.80
C ALA A 415 29.27 -2.41 1.89
N HIS A 416 27.98 -2.04 1.89
CA HIS A 416 26.87 -2.97 2.01
C HIS A 416 25.88 -2.83 0.84
N LEU A 417 25.39 -3.98 0.40
CA LEU A 417 24.24 -4.07 -0.49
C LEU A 417 23.16 -4.93 0.13
N GLY A 418 21.91 -4.58 -0.16
CA GLY A 418 20.73 -5.33 0.26
C GLY A 418 20.08 -6.04 -0.92
N LEU A 419 19.36 -7.11 -0.62
CA LEU A 419 18.49 -7.77 -1.58
C LEU A 419 17.29 -8.38 -0.88
N SER A 420 16.11 -8.23 -1.48
CA SER A 420 14.85 -8.78 -0.98
C SER A 420 14.22 -9.70 -2.01
N LEU A 421 13.93 -10.94 -1.63
CA LEU A 421 13.14 -11.85 -2.44
C LEU A 421 11.65 -11.64 -2.19
N ASP A 422 10.83 -12.16 -3.10
CA ASP A 422 9.39 -11.98 -3.03
C ASP A 422 8.63 -13.18 -3.62
N GLU A 423 7.30 -13.07 -3.71
CA GLU A 423 6.43 -14.12 -4.22
C GLU A 423 6.84 -14.58 -5.64
N THR A 424 7.38 -13.66 -6.45
CA THR A 424 7.77 -13.90 -7.84
C THR A 424 9.17 -14.49 -7.98
N SER A 425 9.95 -14.58 -6.89
CA SER A 425 11.27 -15.18 -6.91
C SER A 425 11.19 -16.68 -7.19
N THR A 426 12.13 -17.20 -7.95
CA THR A 426 12.23 -18.60 -8.38
C THR A 426 13.58 -19.21 -8.01
N GLN A 427 13.73 -20.52 -8.17
CA GLN A 427 15.04 -21.18 -8.07
C GLN A 427 16.07 -20.54 -9.03
N ALA A 428 15.68 -20.29 -10.28
CA ALA A 428 16.55 -19.68 -11.27
C ALA A 428 17.01 -18.27 -10.86
N ASP A 429 16.16 -17.50 -10.17
CA ASP A 429 16.55 -16.20 -9.62
C ASP A 429 17.61 -16.35 -8.52
N VAL A 430 17.47 -17.34 -7.63
CA VAL A 430 18.46 -17.64 -6.58
C VAL A 430 19.80 -18.05 -7.18
N GLU A 431 19.78 -18.95 -8.17
CA GLU A 431 20.99 -19.40 -8.88
C GLU A 431 21.64 -18.25 -9.66
N ALA A 432 20.86 -17.36 -10.28
CA ALA A 432 21.37 -16.17 -10.94
C ALA A 432 22.06 -15.21 -9.96
N LEU A 433 21.52 -15.05 -8.75
CA LEU A 433 22.16 -14.26 -7.70
C LEU A 433 23.48 -14.91 -7.24
N TRP A 434 23.53 -16.23 -7.02
CA TRP A 434 24.80 -16.92 -6.73
C TRP A 434 25.84 -16.71 -7.84
N GLN A 435 25.44 -16.87 -9.09
CA GLN A 435 26.32 -16.65 -10.23
C GLN A 435 26.82 -15.19 -10.31
N LEU A 436 25.97 -14.22 -9.99
CA LEU A 436 26.33 -12.80 -9.95
C LEU A 436 27.45 -12.52 -8.92
N PHE A 437 27.35 -13.14 -7.73
CA PHE A 437 28.27 -12.89 -6.62
C PHE A 437 29.53 -13.78 -6.63
N GLY A 438 29.44 -14.98 -7.21
CA GLY A 438 30.50 -15.99 -7.19
C GLY A 438 30.87 -16.52 -8.58
N ALA A 439 30.89 -15.68 -9.61
CA ALA A 439 31.00 -16.10 -11.01
C ALA A 439 32.17 -17.06 -11.33
N ASP A 440 33.31 -16.90 -10.64
CA ASP A 440 34.54 -17.67 -10.85
C ASP A 440 34.69 -18.86 -9.88
N GLN A 441 33.64 -19.16 -9.09
CA GLN A 441 33.62 -20.23 -8.09
C GLN A 441 32.71 -21.38 -8.54
N ALA A 442 32.88 -22.55 -7.91
CA ALA A 442 31.93 -23.65 -8.06
C ALA A 442 30.58 -23.23 -7.47
N GLN A 443 29.52 -23.30 -8.29
CA GLN A 443 28.20 -22.85 -7.87
C GLN A 443 27.58 -23.80 -6.83
N PRO A 444 26.84 -23.27 -5.84
CA PRO A 444 26.11 -24.12 -4.89
C PRO A 444 25.06 -24.99 -5.57
N ASP A 445 24.82 -26.18 -5.04
CA ASP A 445 23.71 -27.04 -5.47
C ASP A 445 22.42 -26.65 -4.73
N PHE A 446 21.46 -26.11 -5.47
CA PHE A 446 20.18 -25.67 -4.93
C PHE A 446 19.42 -26.81 -4.23
N ALA A 447 19.38 -28.01 -4.82
CA ALA A 447 18.61 -29.13 -4.27
C ALA A 447 19.24 -29.64 -2.97
N ALA A 448 20.57 -29.69 -2.91
CA ALA A 448 21.30 -30.06 -1.70
C ALA A 448 21.09 -29.04 -0.57
N LEU A 449 21.12 -27.74 -0.89
CA LEU A 449 20.84 -26.69 0.08
C LEU A 449 19.38 -26.68 0.53
N ALA A 450 18.42 -26.87 -0.38
CA ALA A 450 17.00 -26.93 -0.05
C ALA A 450 16.69 -28.08 0.93
N ALA A 451 17.41 -29.20 0.85
CA ALA A 451 17.24 -30.35 1.73
C ALA A 451 17.87 -30.16 3.13
N SER A 452 18.85 -29.26 3.27
CA SER A 452 19.67 -29.13 4.50
C SER A 452 19.54 -27.77 5.20
N THR A 453 18.99 -26.75 4.53
CA THR A 453 18.90 -25.39 5.06
C THR A 453 17.74 -25.27 6.06
N GLY A 454 18.06 -24.82 7.29
CA GLY A 454 17.07 -24.47 8.30
C GLY A 454 16.47 -23.08 8.09
N SER A 455 15.39 -22.80 8.82
CA SER A 455 14.78 -21.47 8.85
C SER A 455 15.69 -20.44 9.52
N ARG A 456 15.69 -19.22 9.00
CA ARG A 456 16.33 -18.04 9.62
C ARG A 456 15.36 -17.18 10.43
N LEU A 457 14.13 -17.64 10.66
CA LEU A 457 13.20 -16.97 11.56
C LEU A 457 13.56 -17.29 13.02
N PRO A 458 13.58 -16.29 13.92
CA PRO A 458 13.82 -16.55 15.34
C PRO A 458 12.71 -17.40 15.93
N VAL A 459 13.04 -18.55 16.53
CA VAL A 459 12.07 -19.47 17.13
C VAL A 459 11.16 -18.77 18.14
N ALA A 460 11.70 -17.86 18.93
CA ALA A 460 10.97 -17.09 19.95
C ALA A 460 9.98 -16.05 19.38
N LEU A 461 10.04 -15.78 18.07
CA LEU A 461 9.19 -14.82 17.36
C LEU A 461 8.32 -15.50 16.29
N LEU A 462 8.24 -16.84 16.28
CA LEU A 462 7.32 -17.55 15.41
C LEU A 462 5.87 -17.38 15.89
N ARG A 463 5.00 -16.98 14.97
CA ARG A 463 3.58 -16.81 15.22
C ARG A 463 2.93 -18.11 15.68
N GLN A 464 2.25 -18.05 16.83
CA GLN A 464 1.46 -19.17 17.35
C GLN A 464 -0.04 -18.94 17.16
N SER A 465 -0.48 -17.69 17.03
CA SER A 465 -1.89 -17.34 16.84
C SER A 465 -2.41 -17.74 15.46
N ALA A 466 -3.68 -18.13 15.41
CA ALA A 466 -4.40 -18.33 14.15
C ALA A 466 -4.57 -17.00 13.40
N ILE A 467 -4.77 -17.08 12.08
CA ILE A 467 -5.03 -15.91 11.22
C ILE A 467 -6.26 -16.19 10.37
N LEU A 468 -7.05 -15.15 10.10
CA LEU A 468 -8.10 -15.15 9.08
C LEU A 468 -9.13 -16.29 9.27
N GLU A 469 -9.55 -16.53 10.51
CA GLU A 469 -10.53 -17.58 10.84
C GLU A 469 -11.95 -17.23 10.36
N HIS A 470 -12.22 -15.95 10.09
CA HIS A 470 -13.53 -15.52 9.61
C HIS A 470 -13.90 -16.26 8.31
N PRO A 471 -15.15 -16.75 8.15
CA PRO A 471 -15.55 -17.56 6.99
C PRO A 471 -15.31 -16.91 5.63
N VAL A 472 -15.28 -15.57 5.55
CA VAL A 472 -15.02 -14.86 4.29
C VAL A 472 -13.67 -15.24 3.67
N PHE A 473 -12.66 -15.55 4.50
CA PHE A 473 -11.32 -15.95 4.04
C PHE A 473 -11.18 -17.45 3.77
N ASN A 474 -12.25 -18.23 3.95
CA ASN A 474 -12.23 -19.69 3.91
C ASN A 474 -13.28 -20.29 2.95
N ARG A 475 -13.94 -19.46 2.13
CA ARG A 475 -15.08 -19.87 1.28
C ARG A 475 -14.91 -19.63 -0.20
N TYR A 476 -13.97 -18.78 -0.64
CA TYR A 476 -13.91 -18.29 -2.01
C TYR A 476 -12.55 -18.58 -2.67
N HIS A 477 -12.07 -19.82 -2.54
CA HIS A 477 -10.73 -20.21 -3.01
C HIS A 477 -10.71 -20.73 -4.45
N SER A 478 -11.84 -21.16 -4.99
CA SER A 478 -11.95 -21.43 -6.42
C SER A 478 -12.18 -20.15 -7.21
N GLU A 479 -11.63 -20.05 -8.42
CA GLU A 479 -11.82 -18.89 -9.29
C GLU A 479 -13.31 -18.60 -9.55
N THR A 480 -14.13 -19.64 -9.70
CA THR A 480 -15.59 -19.49 -9.88
C THR A 480 -16.28 -18.89 -8.67
N GLU A 481 -15.90 -19.30 -7.45
CA GLU A 481 -16.49 -18.76 -6.22
C GLU A 481 -16.06 -17.31 -5.99
N LEU A 482 -14.78 -16.99 -6.20
CA LEU A 482 -14.29 -15.63 -6.10
C LEU A 482 -14.97 -14.72 -7.13
N MET A 483 -15.05 -15.13 -8.39
CA MET A 483 -15.74 -14.38 -9.45
C MET A 483 -17.20 -14.09 -9.06
N ARG A 484 -17.92 -15.09 -8.53
CA ARG A 484 -19.30 -14.91 -8.03
C ARG A 484 -19.36 -14.00 -6.81
N TYR A 485 -18.37 -14.04 -5.92
CA TYR A 485 -18.30 -13.14 -4.77
C TYR A 485 -18.08 -11.70 -5.20
N LEU A 486 -17.08 -11.43 -6.05
CA LEU A 486 -16.80 -10.11 -6.62
C LEU A 486 -18.04 -9.55 -7.34
N ARG A 487 -18.69 -10.37 -8.17
CA ARG A 487 -19.91 -9.95 -8.87
C ARG A 487 -21.03 -9.57 -7.90
N ARG A 488 -21.27 -10.39 -6.88
CA ARG A 488 -22.31 -10.14 -5.86
C ARG A 488 -22.07 -8.84 -5.10
N LEU A 489 -20.81 -8.50 -4.82
CA LEU A 489 -20.47 -7.22 -4.18
C LEU A 489 -20.70 -6.06 -5.15
N ALA A 490 -20.20 -6.14 -6.38
CA ALA A 490 -20.41 -5.11 -7.40
C ALA A 490 -21.91 -4.83 -7.64
N ASP A 491 -22.75 -5.88 -7.62
CA ASP A 491 -24.18 -5.73 -7.86
C ASP A 491 -24.91 -4.90 -6.78
N LYS A 492 -24.36 -4.81 -5.56
CA LYS A 492 -24.88 -4.01 -4.44
C LYS A 492 -24.50 -2.52 -4.54
N ASP A 493 -23.65 -2.15 -5.49
CA ASP A 493 -23.09 -0.82 -5.60
C ASP A 493 -23.64 -0.09 -6.83
N LEU A 494 -23.95 1.20 -6.66
CA LEU A 494 -24.25 2.10 -7.78
C LEU A 494 -22.96 2.80 -8.22
N ALA A 495 -22.61 2.62 -9.49
CA ALA A 495 -21.42 3.13 -10.15
C ALA A 495 -21.78 3.80 -11.52
N LEU A 496 -20.81 4.38 -12.23
CA LEU A 496 -21.09 5.17 -13.45
C LEU A 496 -21.52 4.32 -14.65
N ASP A 497 -21.30 3.01 -14.59
CA ASP A 497 -21.83 2.04 -15.56
C ASP A 497 -23.36 1.91 -15.49
N ARG A 498 -24.01 2.46 -14.45
CA ARG A 498 -25.47 2.43 -14.27
C ARG A 498 -26.16 3.76 -14.53
N SER A 499 -25.65 4.86 -13.97
CA SER A 499 -26.27 6.17 -14.07
C SER A 499 -25.30 7.29 -13.76
N MET A 500 -25.71 8.54 -14.04
CA MET A 500 -25.03 9.72 -13.52
C MET A 500 -24.99 9.70 -11.98
N ILE A 501 -23.84 10.05 -11.41
CA ILE A 501 -23.65 10.26 -9.97
C ILE A 501 -23.28 11.75 -9.78
N PRO A 502 -24.25 12.67 -9.63
CA PRO A 502 -24.02 14.12 -9.71
C PRO A 502 -23.48 14.69 -8.38
N LEU A 503 -22.36 14.17 -7.90
CA LEU A 503 -21.71 14.64 -6.68
C LEU A 503 -20.95 15.95 -6.95
N GLY A 504 -21.46 17.05 -6.40
CA GLY A 504 -20.75 18.32 -6.35
C GLY A 504 -19.35 18.16 -5.76
N SER A 505 -18.37 18.91 -6.27
CA SER A 505 -16.95 18.84 -5.89
C SER A 505 -16.22 17.52 -6.21
N CYS A 506 -16.87 16.52 -6.83
CA CYS A 506 -16.24 15.24 -7.18
C CYS A 506 -15.94 15.09 -8.68
N THR A 507 -16.64 15.84 -9.55
CA THR A 507 -16.48 15.80 -11.01
C THR A 507 -16.52 14.36 -11.57
N MET A 508 -17.64 13.67 -11.31
CA MET A 508 -17.89 12.30 -11.77
C MET A 508 -18.10 12.23 -13.29
N LYS A 509 -17.01 12.36 -14.04
CA LYS A 509 -16.97 12.30 -15.52
C LYS A 509 -16.62 10.89 -16.01
N LEU A 510 -16.62 10.70 -17.32
CA LEU A 510 -16.17 9.44 -17.95
C LEU A 510 -14.73 9.08 -17.54
N ASN A 511 -14.55 7.85 -17.10
CA ASN A 511 -13.25 7.18 -16.96
C ASN A 511 -13.10 6.22 -18.15
N ALA A 512 -12.47 6.71 -19.23
CA ALA A 512 -12.35 5.99 -20.50
C ALA A 512 -11.25 4.93 -20.49
#